data_AF-A0A830D5S3-F1
#
_entry.id   AF-A0A830D5S3-F1
#
_cell.length_a   1.000
_cell.length_b   1.000
_cell.length_c   1.000
_cell.angle_alpha   90.00
_cell.angle_beta   90.00
_cell.angle_gamma   90.00
#
_symmetry.space_group_name_H-M   'P 1'
#
loop_
_entity.id
_entity.type
_entity.pdbx_description
1 polymer ?
#
loop_
_entity_poly.entity_id
_entity_poly.type
_entity_poly.pdbx_seq_one_letter_code
_entity_poly.pdbx_strand_id
1 'polypeptide(L)'
;MLRELVKRWQNHKVMVRWLSRFFYYLDRYCIARRSLPGLNEVGLACFRDLVYQEINGKVRDAVISLIDQDREGKQIERSLLKNILDIFVEIGMGQMNHYENDFEEAMLKDTSAYYSRKASNWILEDSCPDYMLKTEECLKREKDRVANYLHSSSEAKLLEVRFSSQMIRSRCGSCINPINGMRLSLFDMFLILIESTT
;
A
#
# COMPACT_ATOMS: atom_id res chain seq x y z
N MET A 1 -0.26 4.38 -20.34
CA MET A 1 0.98 3.89 -19.71
C MET A 1 0.72 2.65 -18.86
N LEU A 2 -0.02 2.74 -17.75
CA LEU A 2 -0.21 1.63 -16.79
C LEU A 2 -0.78 0.33 -17.39
N ARG A 3 -1.84 0.42 -18.22
CA ARG A 3 -2.39 -0.75 -18.93
C ARG A 3 -1.37 -1.44 -19.83
N GLU A 4 -0.52 -0.66 -20.49
CA GLU A 4 0.50 -1.18 -21.39
C GLU A 4 1.61 -1.88 -20.59
N LEU A 5 1.98 -1.36 -19.42
CA LEU A 5 2.89 -2.04 -18.50
C LEU A 5 2.36 -3.40 -18.08
N VAL A 6 1.10 -3.47 -17.62
CA VAL A 6 0.46 -4.74 -17.24
C VAL A 6 0.46 -5.72 -18.42
N LYS A 7 0.09 -5.25 -19.61
CA LYS A 7 0.09 -6.08 -20.82
C LYS A 7 1.48 -6.63 -21.14
N ARG A 8 2.52 -5.78 -21.11
CA ARG A 8 3.91 -6.20 -21.37
C ARG A 8 4.42 -7.17 -20.32
N TRP A 9 4.09 -6.95 -19.05
CA TRP A 9 4.44 -7.86 -17.96
C TRP A 9 3.82 -9.25 -18.18
N GLN A 10 2.53 -9.32 -18.49
CA GLN A 10 1.85 -10.59 -18.75
C GLN A 10 2.44 -11.32 -19.97
N ASN A 11 2.70 -10.59 -21.06
CA ASN A 11 3.36 -11.15 -22.23
C ASN A 11 4.76 -11.69 -21.89
N HIS A 12 5.54 -10.94 -21.11
CA HIS A 12 6.87 -11.35 -20.68
C HIS A 12 6.83 -12.63 -19.84
N LYS A 13 5.92 -12.73 -18.87
CA LYS A 13 5.72 -13.95 -18.07
C LYS A 13 5.38 -15.16 -18.95
N VAL A 14 4.53 -14.98 -19.96
CA VAL A 14 4.21 -16.04 -20.92
C VAL A 14 5.45 -16.46 -21.71
N MET A 15 6.23 -15.51 -22.22
CA MET A 15 7.46 -15.81 -22.96
C MET A 15 8.48 -16.55 -22.10
N VAL A 16 8.75 -16.07 -20.88
CA VAL A 16 9.66 -16.72 -19.92
C VAL A 16 9.19 -18.14 -19.60
N ARG A 17 7.89 -18.34 -19.36
CA ARG A 17 7.32 -19.68 -19.11
C ARG A 17 7.55 -20.65 -20.28
N TRP A 18 7.40 -20.17 -21.52
CA TRP A 18 7.67 -21.00 -22.70
C TRP A 18 9.15 -21.29 -22.88
N LEU A 19 10.01 -20.29 -22.69
CA LEU A 19 11.47 -20.49 -22.75
C LEU A 19 11.93 -21.52 -21.71
N SER A 20 11.42 -21.45 -20.47
CA SER A 20 11.74 -22.42 -19.41
C SER A 20 11.28 -23.84 -19.74
N ARG A 21 10.22 -23.98 -20.56
CA ARG A 21 9.79 -25.29 -21.08
C ARG A 21 10.69 -25.79 -22.21
N PHE A 22 11.03 -24.94 -23.17
CA PHE A 22 11.89 -25.33 -24.29
C PHE A 22 13.30 -25.71 -23.81
N PHE A 23 13.84 -24.94 -22.87
CA PHE A 23 15.19 -25.14 -22.33
C PHE A 23 15.20 -25.94 -21.02
N TYR A 24 14.13 -26.66 -20.71
CA TYR A 24 13.98 -27.42 -19.46
C TYR A 24 15.15 -28.36 -19.19
N TYR A 25 15.70 -29.00 -20.22
CA TYR A 25 16.85 -29.89 -20.07
C TYR A 25 18.11 -29.13 -19.61
N LEU A 26 18.37 -27.96 -20.18
CA LEU A 26 19.50 -27.11 -19.77
C LEU A 26 19.30 -26.60 -18.34
N ASP A 27 18.09 -26.17 -18.02
CA ASP A 27 17.72 -25.68 -16.68
C ASP A 27 17.89 -26.76 -15.61
N ARG A 28 17.47 -28.00 -15.92
CA ARG A 28 17.55 -29.12 -14.96
C ARG A 28 18.94 -29.70 -14.80
N TYR A 29 19.74 -29.81 -15.86
CA TYR A 29 20.99 -30.57 -15.82
C TYR A 29 22.25 -29.72 -15.96
N CYS A 30 22.21 -28.62 -16.72
CA CYS A 30 23.38 -27.77 -16.93
C CYS A 30 23.49 -26.66 -15.89
N ILE A 31 22.36 -26.00 -15.58
CA ILE A 31 22.27 -24.91 -14.62
C ILE A 31 22.40 -25.44 -13.19
N ALA A 32 21.69 -26.51 -12.84
CA ALA A 32 21.76 -27.15 -11.51
C ALA A 32 23.18 -27.61 -11.13
N ARG A 33 23.96 -28.11 -12.10
CA ARG A 33 25.35 -28.54 -11.88
C ARG A 33 26.33 -27.40 -11.63
N ARG A 34 26.00 -26.18 -12.09
CA ARG A 34 26.87 -25.00 -12.01
C ARG A 34 26.38 -23.96 -10.99
N SER A 35 25.29 -24.25 -10.27
CA SER A 35 24.65 -23.35 -9.32
C SER A 35 24.33 -21.97 -9.90
N LEU A 36 23.90 -21.93 -11.16
CA LEU A 36 23.49 -20.71 -11.85
C LEU A 36 22.00 -20.41 -11.58
N PRO A 37 21.57 -19.14 -11.68
CA PRO A 37 20.15 -18.79 -11.59
C PRO A 37 19.36 -19.45 -12.71
N GLY A 38 18.16 -19.93 -12.38
CA GLY A 38 17.27 -20.60 -13.33
C GLY A 38 16.73 -19.64 -14.38
N LEU A 39 16.25 -20.18 -15.51
CA LEU A 39 15.80 -19.33 -16.62
C LEU A 39 14.62 -18.41 -16.24
N ASN A 40 13.75 -18.86 -15.32
CA ASN A 40 12.68 -18.01 -14.78
C ASN A 40 13.25 -16.81 -14.00
N GLU A 41 14.27 -17.03 -13.20
CA GLU A 41 14.93 -15.99 -12.41
C GLU A 41 15.63 -14.99 -13.32
N VAL A 42 16.39 -15.46 -14.31
CA VAL A 42 17.04 -14.61 -15.32
C VAL A 42 16.00 -13.81 -16.11
N GLY A 43 14.91 -14.45 -16.53
CA GLY A 43 13.84 -13.78 -17.27
C GLY A 43 13.21 -12.63 -16.48
N LEU A 44 12.93 -12.84 -15.20
CA LEU A 44 12.41 -11.80 -14.31
C LEU A 44 13.45 -10.68 -14.08
N ALA A 45 14.73 -11.03 -13.84
CA ALA A 45 15.81 -10.06 -13.70
C ALA A 45 15.96 -9.18 -14.95
N CYS A 46 15.88 -9.75 -16.15
CA CYS A 46 15.91 -8.97 -17.39
C CYS A 46 14.78 -7.93 -17.47
N PHE A 47 13.56 -8.29 -17.08
CA PHE A 47 12.46 -7.32 -17.07
C PHE A 47 12.67 -6.24 -16.00
N ARG A 48 13.16 -6.64 -14.82
CA ARG A 48 13.47 -5.71 -13.74
C ARG A 48 14.47 -4.65 -14.20
N ASP A 49 15.59 -5.10 -14.76
CA ASP A 49 16.74 -4.25 -15.06
C ASP A 49 16.50 -3.39 -16.33
N LEU A 50 15.76 -3.91 -17.32
CA LEU A 50 15.54 -3.20 -18.60
C LEU A 50 14.25 -2.37 -18.66
N VAL A 51 13.25 -2.71 -17.84
CA VAL A 51 11.92 -2.09 -17.92
C VAL A 51 11.52 -1.47 -16.59
N TYR A 52 11.51 -2.26 -15.52
CA TYR A 52 10.98 -1.82 -14.23
C TYR A 52 11.77 -0.65 -13.64
N GLN A 53 13.12 -0.75 -13.58
CA GLN A 53 13.97 0.29 -13.00
C GLN A 53 13.79 1.66 -13.67
N GLU A 54 13.56 1.68 -14.98
CA GLU A 54 13.39 2.92 -15.76
C GLU A 54 12.02 3.59 -15.54
N ILE A 55 11.00 2.83 -15.15
CA ILE A 55 9.61 3.33 -15.10
C ILE A 55 9.01 3.33 -13.70
N ASN A 56 9.62 2.66 -12.71
CA ASN A 56 9.02 2.44 -11.40
C ASN A 56 8.59 3.76 -10.72
N GLY A 57 9.39 4.83 -10.82
CA GLY A 57 9.05 6.14 -10.26
C GLY A 57 7.79 6.73 -10.89
N LYS A 58 7.69 6.73 -12.22
CA LYS A 58 6.51 7.24 -12.94
C LYS A 58 5.26 6.39 -12.65
N VAL A 59 5.44 5.07 -12.54
CA VAL A 59 4.36 4.13 -12.22
C VAL A 59 3.87 4.37 -10.80
N ARG A 60 4.78 4.48 -9.83
CA ARG A 60 4.48 4.80 -8.43
C ARG A 60 3.66 6.07 -8.31
N ASP A 61 4.12 7.15 -8.92
CA ASP A 61 3.44 8.45 -8.81
C ASP A 61 2.03 8.40 -9.44
N ALA A 62 1.88 7.67 -10.55
CA ALA A 62 0.57 7.43 -11.18
C ALA A 62 -0.36 6.55 -10.32
N VAL A 63 0.18 5.52 -9.66
CA VAL A 63 -0.57 4.63 -8.76
C VAL A 63 -1.04 5.40 -7.52
N ILE A 64 -0.18 6.20 -6.89
CA ILE A 64 -0.55 7.06 -5.75
C ILE A 64 -1.66 8.04 -6.17
N SER A 65 -1.53 8.67 -7.34
CA SER A 65 -2.58 9.55 -7.87
C SER A 65 -3.92 8.83 -8.07
N LEU A 66 -3.92 7.56 -8.47
CA LEU A 66 -5.16 6.76 -8.58
C LEU A 66 -5.76 6.45 -7.20
N ILE A 67 -4.92 6.17 -6.19
CA ILE A 67 -5.38 5.96 -4.82
C ILE A 67 -6.04 7.25 -4.28
N ASP A 68 -5.46 8.41 -4.51
CA ASP A 68 -6.05 9.69 -4.11
C ASP A 68 -7.38 9.96 -4.83
N GLN A 69 -7.50 9.58 -6.09
CA GLN A 69 -8.78 9.67 -6.81
C GLN A 69 -9.86 8.77 -6.17
N ASP A 70 -9.51 7.55 -5.77
CA ASP A 70 -10.42 6.65 -5.03
C ASP A 70 -10.75 7.19 -3.63
N ARG A 71 -9.82 7.90 -2.97
CA ARG A 71 -10.06 8.59 -1.70
C ARG A 71 -11.08 9.71 -1.80
N GLU A 72 -11.03 10.47 -2.90
CA GLU A 72 -12.00 11.51 -3.23
C GLU A 72 -13.29 10.96 -3.86
N GLY A 73 -13.48 9.63 -3.87
CA GLY A 73 -14.71 8.98 -4.31
C GLY A 73 -14.88 8.86 -5.82
N LYS A 74 -13.82 9.11 -6.60
CA LYS A 74 -13.86 8.89 -8.05
C LYS A 74 -13.83 7.40 -8.36
N GLN A 75 -14.56 6.99 -9.39
CA GLN A 75 -14.50 5.61 -9.86
C GLN A 75 -13.15 5.34 -10.53
N ILE A 76 -12.43 4.35 -10.00
CA ILE A 76 -11.17 3.85 -10.56
C ILE A 76 -11.29 2.37 -10.94
N GLU A 77 -10.43 1.92 -11.83
CA GLU A 77 -10.32 0.50 -12.15
C GLU A 77 -9.42 -0.21 -11.14
N ARG A 78 -10.02 -0.69 -10.04
CA ARG A 78 -9.30 -1.35 -8.94
C ARG A 78 -8.53 -2.60 -9.37
N SER A 79 -9.02 -3.34 -10.38
CA SER A 79 -8.33 -4.49 -10.95
C SER A 79 -7.02 -4.10 -11.65
N LEU A 80 -7.00 -2.98 -12.36
CA LEU A 80 -5.78 -2.44 -12.96
C LEU A 80 -4.77 -2.07 -11.87
N LEU A 81 -5.23 -1.40 -10.81
CA LEU A 81 -4.39 -1.01 -9.69
C LEU A 81 -3.75 -2.23 -9.01
N LYS A 82 -4.57 -3.25 -8.70
CA LYS A 82 -4.11 -4.53 -8.16
C LYS A 82 -3.05 -5.19 -9.05
N ASN A 83 -3.33 -5.32 -10.34
CA ASN A 83 -2.39 -5.92 -11.29
C ASN A 83 -1.05 -5.20 -11.36
N ILE A 84 -1.01 -3.88 -11.13
CA ILE A 84 0.24 -3.10 -11.12
C ILE A 84 0.99 -3.34 -9.82
N LEU A 85 0.28 -3.31 -8.69
CA LEU A 85 0.87 -3.57 -7.38
C LEU A 85 1.43 -4.99 -7.27
N ASP A 86 0.76 -5.96 -7.89
CA ASP A 86 1.27 -7.33 -8.01
C ASP A 86 2.62 -7.37 -8.77
N ILE A 87 2.89 -6.45 -9.70
CA ILE A 87 4.22 -6.37 -10.37
C ILE A 87 5.30 -5.97 -9.38
N PHE A 88 5.05 -5.01 -8.48
CA PHE A 88 6.02 -4.61 -7.46
C PHE A 88 6.37 -5.78 -6.53
N VAL A 89 5.41 -6.66 -6.25
CA VAL A 89 5.61 -7.87 -5.43
C VAL A 89 6.34 -8.96 -6.23
N GLU A 90 5.87 -9.27 -7.44
CA GLU A 90 6.40 -10.37 -8.26
C GLU A 90 7.85 -10.12 -8.71
N ILE A 91 8.24 -8.85 -8.94
CA ILE A 91 9.61 -8.48 -9.33
C ILE A 91 10.64 -8.81 -8.24
N GLY A 92 10.23 -8.80 -6.97
CA GLY A 92 11.11 -9.15 -5.85
C GLY A 92 11.39 -10.65 -5.69
N MET A 93 10.84 -11.50 -6.56
CA MET A 93 11.09 -12.96 -6.54
C MET A 93 10.85 -13.60 -5.16
N GLY A 94 9.81 -13.13 -4.46
CA GLY A 94 9.48 -13.56 -3.09
C GLY A 94 9.99 -12.64 -1.98
N GLN A 95 10.80 -11.63 -2.32
CA GLN A 95 11.14 -10.52 -1.42
C GLN A 95 10.16 -9.36 -1.60
N MET A 96 9.81 -8.68 -0.51
CA MET A 96 8.90 -7.53 -0.53
C MET A 96 9.61 -6.19 -0.72
N ASN A 97 10.94 -6.17 -0.79
CA ASN A 97 11.76 -4.96 -0.88
C ASN A 97 11.33 -3.99 -1.99
N HIS A 98 10.97 -4.46 -3.18
CA HIS A 98 10.49 -3.59 -4.26
C HIS A 98 9.11 -3.02 -3.97
N TYR A 99 8.21 -3.82 -3.40
CA TYR A 99 6.93 -3.30 -2.94
C TYR A 99 7.10 -2.26 -1.84
N GLU A 100 7.93 -2.55 -0.84
CA GLU A 100 8.13 -1.69 0.34
C GLU A 100 8.85 -0.39 -0.02
N ASN A 101 10.00 -0.47 -0.69
CA ASN A 101 10.86 0.68 -0.95
C ASN A 101 10.43 1.47 -2.19
N ASP A 102 10.00 0.80 -3.26
CA ASP A 102 9.67 1.49 -4.52
C ASP A 102 8.23 1.99 -4.55
N PHE A 103 7.36 1.55 -3.64
CA PHE A 103 5.94 1.95 -3.60
C PHE A 103 5.42 2.28 -2.19
N GLU A 104 5.44 1.33 -1.26
CA GLU A 104 4.71 1.42 0.01
C GLU A 104 5.18 2.62 0.85
N GLU A 105 6.49 2.85 0.96
CA GLU A 105 7.04 3.98 1.73
C GLU A 105 6.48 5.32 1.22
N ALA A 106 6.49 5.52 -0.10
CA ALA A 106 5.97 6.74 -0.72
C ALA A 106 4.45 6.86 -0.54
N MET A 107 3.72 5.75 -0.68
CA MET A 107 2.27 5.70 -0.49
C MET A 107 1.90 6.03 0.96
N LEU A 108 2.60 5.48 1.96
CA LEU A 108 2.37 5.77 3.38
C LEU A 108 2.63 7.24 3.69
N LYS A 109 3.70 7.81 3.15
CA LYS A 109 4.04 9.24 3.30
C LYS A 109 2.96 10.14 2.71
N ASP A 110 2.51 9.85 1.50
CA ASP A 110 1.43 10.58 0.83
C ASP A 110 0.11 10.47 1.59
N THR A 111 -0.24 9.27 2.05
CA THR A 111 -1.42 8.99 2.88
C THR A 111 -1.40 9.81 4.16
N SER A 112 -0.26 9.86 4.85
CA SER A 112 -0.09 10.68 6.05
C SER A 112 -0.37 12.15 5.74
N ALA A 113 0.22 12.70 4.67
CA ALA A 113 0.02 14.09 4.27
C ALA A 113 -1.42 14.39 3.83
N TYR A 114 -2.10 13.45 3.16
CA TYR A 114 -3.51 13.56 2.80
C TYR A 114 -4.40 13.70 4.05
N TYR A 115 -4.24 12.80 5.02
CA TYR A 115 -5.07 12.82 6.23
C TYR A 115 -4.70 13.93 7.20
N SER A 116 -3.43 14.36 7.28
CA SER A 116 -3.07 15.58 8.00
C SER A 116 -3.85 16.79 7.50
N ARG A 117 -3.94 16.96 6.17
CA ARG A 117 -4.68 18.08 5.55
C ARG A 117 -6.19 17.99 5.81
N LYS A 118 -6.79 16.82 5.61
CA LYS A 118 -8.23 16.61 5.90
C LYS A 118 -8.55 16.87 7.37
N ALA A 119 -7.74 16.37 8.29
CA ALA A 119 -7.92 16.58 9.71
C ALA A 119 -7.84 18.06 10.12
N SER A 120 -6.88 18.82 9.58
CA SER A 120 -6.78 20.26 9.83
C SER A 120 -8.04 21.02 9.42
N ASN A 121 -8.67 20.66 8.29
CA ASN A 121 -9.91 21.28 7.85
C ASN A 121 -11.09 20.88 8.75
N TRP A 122 -11.25 19.60 9.04
CA TRP A 122 -12.35 19.10 9.87
C TRP A 122 -12.30 19.59 11.33
N ILE A 123 -11.11 19.86 11.87
CA ILE A 123 -10.98 20.43 13.22
C ILE A 123 -11.62 21.82 13.30
N LEU A 124 -11.55 22.61 12.23
CA LEU A 124 -12.11 23.96 12.16
C LEU A 124 -13.60 23.95 11.84
N GLU A 125 -14.04 23.03 10.98
CA GLU A 125 -15.39 23.03 10.40
C GLU A 125 -16.39 22.16 11.17
N ASP A 126 -15.95 21.04 11.77
CA ASP A 126 -16.84 20.02 12.31
C ASP A 126 -16.93 20.05 13.84
N SER A 127 -18.02 19.48 14.37
CA SER A 127 -18.15 19.16 15.79
C SER A 127 -17.26 17.97 16.19
N CYS A 128 -16.98 17.80 17.49
CA CYS A 128 -16.17 16.68 17.97
C CYS A 128 -16.79 15.30 17.63
N PRO A 129 -18.10 15.07 17.83
CA PRO A 129 -18.74 13.82 17.39
C PRO A 129 -18.61 13.55 15.88
N ASP A 130 -18.87 14.56 15.04
CA ASP A 130 -18.80 14.40 13.58
C ASP A 130 -17.38 14.09 13.11
N TYR A 131 -16.39 14.72 13.73
CA TYR A 131 -14.97 14.46 13.48
C TYR A 131 -14.58 13.01 13.81
N MET A 132 -15.06 12.48 14.94
CA MET A 132 -14.80 11.10 15.34
C MET A 132 -15.45 10.10 14.37
N LEU A 133 -16.69 10.34 13.94
CA LEU A 133 -17.37 9.51 12.95
C LEU A 133 -16.65 9.51 11.60
N LYS A 134 -16.25 10.69 11.10
CA LYS A 134 -15.46 10.79 9.85
C LYS A 134 -14.12 10.04 9.96
N THR A 135 -13.48 10.11 11.12
CA THR A 135 -12.23 9.40 11.41
C THR A 135 -12.42 7.89 11.31
N GLU A 136 -13.45 7.35 11.96
CA GLU A 136 -13.78 5.93 11.92
C GLU A 136 -14.10 5.46 10.49
N GLU A 137 -14.90 6.24 9.75
CA GLU A 137 -15.23 5.93 8.36
C GLU A 137 -13.98 5.93 7.46
N CYS A 138 -13.05 6.86 7.67
CA CYS A 138 -11.78 6.89 6.94
C CYS A 138 -10.95 5.64 7.19
N LEU A 139 -10.86 5.20 8.44
CA LEU A 139 -10.12 3.99 8.82
C LEU A 139 -10.75 2.75 8.18
N LYS A 140 -12.08 2.65 8.20
CA LYS A 140 -12.80 1.57 7.51
C LYS A 140 -12.52 1.56 6.01
N ARG A 141 -12.58 2.73 5.36
CA ARG A 141 -12.31 2.85 3.92
C ARG A 141 -10.88 2.48 3.55
N GLU A 142 -9.89 2.81 4.38
CA GLU A 142 -8.50 2.38 4.13
C GLU A 142 -8.33 0.86 4.30
N LYS A 143 -8.97 0.24 5.31
CA LYS A 143 -8.99 -1.23 5.41
C LYS A 143 -9.61 -1.88 4.17
N ASP A 144 -10.72 -1.33 3.67
CA ASP A 144 -11.36 -1.81 2.45
C ASP A 144 -10.41 -1.66 1.24
N ARG A 145 -9.64 -0.57 1.13
CA ARG A 145 -8.64 -0.40 0.06
C ARG A 145 -7.55 -1.45 0.12
N VAL A 146 -7.06 -1.78 1.32
CA VAL A 146 -6.08 -2.83 1.50
C VAL A 146 -6.63 -4.17 1.02
N ALA A 147 -7.81 -4.56 1.49
CA ALA A 147 -8.44 -5.82 1.08
C ALA A 147 -8.71 -5.91 -0.43
N ASN A 148 -8.97 -4.78 -1.09
CA ASN A 148 -9.30 -4.77 -2.51
C ASN A 148 -8.07 -4.85 -3.43
N TYR A 149 -7.01 -4.07 -3.15
CA TYR A 149 -5.90 -3.94 -4.10
C TYR A 149 -4.50 -3.75 -3.49
N LEU A 150 -4.32 -3.42 -2.21
CA LEU A 150 -2.97 -3.35 -1.61
C LEU A 150 -2.53 -4.72 -1.08
N HIS A 151 -1.26 -4.85 -0.74
CA HIS A 151 -0.76 -6.04 -0.08
C HIS A 151 -1.17 -6.02 1.40
N SER A 152 -1.46 -7.19 1.99
CA SER A 152 -1.94 -7.28 3.38
C SER A 152 -0.92 -6.78 4.41
N SER A 153 0.38 -6.83 4.08
CA SER A 153 1.44 -6.25 4.92
C SER A 153 1.29 -4.75 5.16
N SER A 154 0.59 -4.05 4.26
CA SER A 154 0.38 -2.60 4.38
C SER A 154 -0.70 -2.24 5.39
N GLU A 155 -1.57 -3.17 5.81
CA GLU A 155 -2.69 -2.87 6.70
C GLU A 155 -2.19 -2.33 8.05
N ALA A 156 -1.33 -3.08 8.73
CA ALA A 156 -0.78 -2.68 10.02
C ALA A 156 -0.04 -1.33 9.91
N LYS A 157 0.76 -1.15 8.85
CA LYS A 157 1.51 0.08 8.62
C LYS A 157 0.59 1.27 8.35
N LEU A 158 -0.49 1.10 7.57
CA LEU A 158 -1.46 2.16 7.30
C LEU A 158 -2.23 2.57 8.57
N LEU A 159 -2.59 1.60 9.40
CA LEU A 159 -3.25 1.86 10.69
C LEU A 159 -2.29 2.54 11.68
N GLU A 160 -1.01 2.16 11.66
CA GLU A 160 0.05 2.75 12.48
C GLU A 160 0.46 4.16 12.00
N VAL A 161 0.32 4.46 10.70
CA VAL A 161 0.65 5.74 10.04
C VAL A 161 -0.27 6.91 10.47
N ARG A 162 -0.54 6.98 11.78
CA ARG A 162 -0.83 8.21 12.51
C ARG A 162 -2.26 8.73 12.36
N PHE A 163 -3.19 7.91 11.91
CA PHE A 163 -4.63 8.19 12.10
C PHE A 163 -4.95 8.37 13.59
N SER A 164 -4.36 7.54 14.45
CA SER A 164 -4.56 7.56 15.90
C SER A 164 -3.84 8.71 16.62
N SER A 165 -2.66 9.14 16.17
CA SER A 165 -1.85 10.13 16.90
C SER A 165 -1.85 11.55 16.34
N GLN A 166 -2.24 11.78 15.08
CA GLN A 166 -2.46 13.13 14.55
C GLN A 166 -3.93 13.56 14.63
N MET A 167 -4.87 12.69 14.26
CA MET A 167 -6.28 13.09 14.24
C MET A 167 -6.90 13.16 15.65
N ILE A 168 -6.60 12.20 16.53
CA ILE A 168 -7.20 12.15 17.88
C ILE A 168 -6.51 13.12 18.85
N ARG A 169 -5.18 13.26 18.75
CA ARG A 169 -4.38 14.05 19.71
C ARG A 169 -4.60 15.56 19.58
N SER A 170 -4.85 16.05 18.36
CA SER A 170 -5.00 17.49 18.10
C SER A 170 -6.25 18.10 18.73
N ARG A 171 -7.36 17.33 18.84
CA ARG A 171 -8.60 17.81 19.45
C ARG A 171 -8.80 17.37 20.89
N CYS A 172 -8.26 16.22 21.31
CA CYS A 172 -8.26 15.82 22.73
C CYS A 172 -7.53 16.86 23.62
N GLY A 173 -6.42 17.45 23.16
CA GLY A 173 -5.76 18.54 23.91
C GLY A 173 -6.64 19.78 24.13
N SER A 174 -7.53 20.09 23.18
CA SER A 174 -8.46 21.22 23.27
C SER A 174 -9.78 20.89 23.98
N CYS A 175 -10.19 19.63 24.02
CA CYS A 175 -11.41 19.19 24.71
C CYS A 175 -11.19 18.75 26.17
N ILE A 176 -9.94 18.49 26.60
CA ILE A 176 -9.62 17.89 27.91
C ILE A 176 -9.41 18.91 29.05
N ASN A 177 -9.44 20.23 28.81
CA ASN A 177 -9.49 21.23 29.90
C ASN A 177 -10.55 22.32 29.60
N PRO A 178 -11.53 22.61 30.49
CA PRO A 178 -11.67 22.23 31.90
C PRO A 178 -13.05 21.59 32.21
N ILE A 179 -13.12 20.26 32.38
CA ILE A 179 -14.18 19.66 33.21
C ILE A 179 -13.49 18.91 34.33
N ASN A 180 -13.62 19.49 35.52
CA ASN A 180 -13.10 19.04 36.80
C ASN A 180 -13.08 17.51 36.98
N GLY A 181 -11.90 16.99 37.35
CA GLY A 181 -11.82 15.99 38.41
C GLY A 181 -12.16 14.52 38.10
N MET A 182 -12.33 14.10 36.84
CA MET A 182 -12.37 12.67 36.51
C MET A 182 -11.18 12.27 35.64
N ARG A 183 -10.14 11.83 36.34
CA ARG A 183 -8.90 11.30 35.81
C ARG A 183 -9.11 9.84 35.38
N LEU A 184 -9.84 9.61 34.30
CA LEU A 184 -9.89 8.33 33.59
C LEU A 184 -10.13 8.67 32.12
N SER A 185 -9.06 8.61 31.35
CA SER A 185 -8.98 9.26 30.06
C SER A 185 -9.72 8.43 29.01
N LEU A 186 -10.46 9.10 28.11
CA LEU A 186 -10.99 8.50 26.87
C LEU A 186 -9.90 7.76 26.07
N PHE A 187 -8.62 8.06 26.33
CA PHE A 187 -7.46 7.36 25.82
C PHE A 187 -7.39 5.91 26.31
N ASP A 188 -7.70 5.65 27.57
CA ASP A 188 -7.81 4.29 28.12
C ASP A 188 -9.01 3.55 27.51
N MET A 189 -10.12 4.24 27.27
CA MET A 189 -11.31 3.65 26.63
C MET A 189 -11.07 3.29 25.15
N PHE A 190 -10.23 4.05 24.44
CA PHE A 190 -9.85 3.75 23.06
C PHE A 190 -8.76 2.67 22.96
N LEU A 191 -7.84 2.60 23.92
CA LEU A 191 -6.89 1.48 24.07
C LEU A 191 -7.64 0.17 24.36
N ILE A 192 -8.67 0.20 25.21
CA ILE A 192 -9.53 -0.96 25.48
C ILE A 192 -10.28 -1.41 24.21
N LEU A 193 -10.74 -0.49 23.37
CA LEU A 193 -11.40 -0.86 22.10
C LEU A 193 -10.43 -1.51 21.09
N ILE A 194 -9.18 -1.05 21.06
CA ILE A 194 -8.13 -1.66 20.22
C ILE A 194 -7.74 -3.05 20.75
N GLU A 195 -7.64 -3.23 22.07
CA GLU A 195 -7.32 -4.53 22.69
C GLU A 195 -8.50 -5.52 22.68
N SER A 196 -9.75 -5.06 22.56
CA SER A 196 -10.93 -5.93 22.50
C SER A 196 -11.22 -6.56 21.13
N THR A 197 -10.44 -6.25 20.10
CA THR A 197 -10.63 -6.75 18.72
C THR A 197 -9.50 -7.67 18.22
N THR A 198 -8.64 -8.13 19.14
CA THR A 198 -7.75 -9.30 18.95
C THR A 198 -8.29 -10.50 19.72
#